data_AF-A0A2S5P5T0-F1
#
_entry.id   AF-A0A2S5P5T0-F1
#
_cell.length_a   1.000
_cell.length_b   1.000
_cell.length_c   1.000
_cell.angle_alpha   90.00
_cell.angle_beta   90.00
_cell.angle_gamma   90.00
#
_symmetry.space_group_name_H-M   'P 1'
#
loop_
_entity.id
_entity.type
_entity.pdbx_description
1 polymer ?
#
loop_
_entity_poly.entity_id
_entity_poly.type
_entity_poly.pdbx_seq_one_letter_code
_entity_poly.pdbx_strand_id
1 'polypeptide(L)'
;MDDVRNPFAPGAGNQPPELAGRQAILQQAQTILARVEQGRHAKSFMLVGLRGVGKTVLLNRILEIAEERQLSAHMLEAPEEKPLPELLVPPLRKILFRLVACRA
;
A
#
# COMPACT_ATOMS: atom_id res chain seq x y z
N MET A 1 -12.36 -9.46 -20.10
CA MET A 1 -12.75 -10.26 -18.92
C MET A 1 -14.25 -10.12 -18.77
N ASP A 2 -14.96 -11.20 -18.44
CA ASP A 2 -16.42 -11.21 -18.30
C ASP A 2 -16.79 -10.57 -16.95
N ASP A 3 -17.29 -9.34 -16.96
CA ASP A 3 -17.57 -8.55 -15.74
C ASP A 3 -18.55 -9.26 -14.79
N VAL A 4 -19.40 -10.13 -15.34
CA VAL A 4 -20.38 -10.94 -14.58
C VAL A 4 -19.71 -11.98 -13.68
N ARG A 5 -18.50 -12.43 -14.02
CA ARG A 5 -17.76 -13.47 -13.26
C ARG A 5 -16.63 -12.89 -12.41
N ASN A 6 -16.55 -11.57 -12.26
CA ASN A 6 -15.49 -10.95 -11.49
C ASN A 6 -15.72 -11.20 -9.98
N PRO A 7 -14.87 -12.00 -9.30
CA PRO A 7 -15.02 -12.30 -7.87
C PRO A 7 -14.62 -11.11 -6.97
N PHE A 8 -14.15 -10.01 -7.57
CA PHE A 8 -13.80 -8.79 -6.86
C PHE A 8 -15.06 -8.02 -6.44
N ALA A 9 -15.61 -8.36 -5.27
CA ALA A 9 -16.69 -7.63 -4.63
C ALA A 9 -16.15 -6.85 -3.41
N PRO A 10 -15.74 -5.57 -3.56
CA PRO A 10 -15.25 -4.79 -2.44
C PRO A 10 -16.43 -4.32 -1.56
N GLY A 11 -16.62 -5.00 -0.42
CA GLY A 11 -17.51 -4.57 0.66
C GLY A 11 -16.78 -3.71 1.70
N ALA A 12 -17.52 -2.94 2.49
CA ALA A 12 -16.97 -2.15 3.60
C ALA A 12 -16.32 -3.07 4.65
N GLY A 13 -14.99 -3.18 4.61
CA GLY A 13 -14.18 -3.88 5.62
C GLY A 13 -13.71 -5.29 5.27
N ASN A 14 -14.23 -5.92 4.21
CA ASN A 14 -13.81 -7.26 3.81
C ASN A 14 -12.83 -7.21 2.62
N GLN A 15 -11.66 -7.86 2.78
CA GLN A 15 -10.77 -8.12 1.65
C GLN A 15 -11.51 -8.98 0.61
N PRO A 16 -11.51 -8.59 -0.67
CA PRO A 16 -12.06 -9.42 -1.74
C PRO A 16 -11.32 -10.77 -1.77
N PRO A 17 -12.02 -11.89 -2.04
CA PRO A 17 -11.41 -13.22 -2.08
C PRO A 17 -10.34 -13.35 -3.17
N GLU A 18 -10.39 -12.50 -4.22
CA GLU A 18 -9.40 -12.49 -5.28
C GLU A 18 -9.21 -11.08 -5.86
N LEU A 19 -7.96 -10.65 -6.05
CA LEU A 19 -7.59 -9.38 -6.71
C LEU A 19 -7.58 -9.52 -8.25
N ALA A 20 -8.65 -10.09 -8.81
CA ALA A 20 -8.75 -10.40 -10.23
C ALA A 20 -8.44 -9.16 -11.10
N GLY A 21 -7.59 -9.36 -12.12
CA GLY A 21 -7.16 -8.31 -13.07
C GLY A 21 -6.16 -7.28 -12.52
N ARG A 22 -5.73 -7.38 -11.24
CA ARG A 22 -4.80 -6.42 -10.61
C ARG A 22 -3.39 -6.97 -10.37
N GLN A 23 -3.09 -8.14 -10.92
CA GLN A 23 -1.81 -8.83 -10.72
C GLN A 23 -0.60 -8.01 -11.17
N ALA A 24 -0.71 -7.30 -12.31
CA ALA A 24 0.37 -6.46 -12.82
C ALA A 24 0.75 -5.33 -11.84
N ILE A 25 -0.24 -4.74 -11.16
CA ILE A 25 -0.02 -3.68 -10.16
C ILE A 25 0.74 -4.24 -8.96
N LEU A 26 0.31 -5.40 -8.45
CA LEU A 26 0.98 -6.05 -7.32
C LEU A 26 2.41 -6.46 -7.68
N GLN A 27 2.62 -6.97 -8.89
CA GLN A 27 3.95 -7.38 -9.35
C GLN A 27 4.89 -6.17 -9.51
N GLN A 28 4.37 -5.05 -9.99
CA GLN A 28 5.10 -3.78 -9.99
C GLN A 28 5.45 -3.32 -8.57
N ALA A 29 4.50 -3.38 -7.63
CA ALA A 29 4.74 -3.04 -6.24
C ALA A 29 5.81 -3.93 -5.59
N GLN A 30 5.75 -5.25 -5.80
CA GLN A 30 6.76 -6.19 -5.33
C GLN A 30 8.16 -5.89 -5.88
N THR A 31 8.24 -5.50 -7.16
CA THR A 31 9.51 -5.09 -7.77
C THR A 31 10.06 -3.82 -7.11
N ILE A 32 9.20 -2.86 -6.79
CA ILE A 32 9.59 -1.63 -6.08
C ILE A 32 10.09 -1.96 -4.67
N LEU A 33 9.34 -2.77 -3.91
CA LEU A 33 9.74 -3.17 -2.56
C LEU A 33 11.08 -3.92 -2.57
N ALA A 34 11.29 -4.84 -3.51
CA ALA A 34 12.57 -5.55 -3.67
C ALA A 34 13.76 -4.61 -3.98
N ARG A 35 13.52 -3.52 -4.72
CA ARG A 35 14.56 -2.49 -4.96
C ARG A 35 14.85 -1.68 -3.70
N VAL A 36 13.80 -1.32 -2.94
CA VAL A 36 13.93 -0.60 -1.67
C VAL A 36 14.71 -1.43 -0.64
N GLU A 37 14.46 -2.73 -0.53
CA GLU A 37 15.25 -3.66 0.31
C GLU A 37 16.75 -3.62 0.00
N GLN A 38 17.11 -3.44 -1.27
CA GLN A 38 18.49 -3.36 -1.73
C GLN A 38 19.09 -1.96 -1.62
N GLY A 39 18.39 -1.00 -1.00
CA GLY A 39 18.81 0.40 -0.93
C GLY A 39 18.85 1.10 -2.29
N ARG A 40 18.17 0.55 -3.31
CA ARG A 40 18.15 1.10 -4.66
C ARG A 40 16.99 2.05 -4.85
N HIS A 41 17.19 3.04 -5.71
CA HIS A 41 16.09 3.89 -6.16
C HIS A 41 14.96 3.06 -6.80
N ALA A 42 13.73 3.39 -6.42
CA ALA A 42 12.52 2.83 -6.97
C ALA A 42 11.55 3.96 -7.33
N LYS A 43 10.85 3.82 -8.46
CA LYS A 43 9.86 4.80 -8.92
C LYS A 43 8.53 4.53 -8.22
N SER A 44 7.96 5.54 -7.57
CA SER A 44 6.60 5.45 -7.02
C SER A 44 5.56 5.35 -8.15
N PHE A 45 4.35 4.91 -7.82
CA PHE A 45 3.22 4.89 -8.75
C PHE A 45 1.95 5.37 -8.06
N MET A 46 0.97 5.76 -8.88
CA MET A 46 -0.33 6.24 -8.44
C MET A 46 -1.42 5.31 -8.98
N LEU A 47 -2.37 4.95 -8.11
CA LEU A 47 -3.56 4.18 -8.49
C LEU A 47 -4.71 5.14 -8.75
N VAL A 48 -5.15 5.22 -10.01
CA VAL A 48 -6.25 6.09 -10.44
C VAL A 48 -7.42 5.23 -10.93
N GLY A 49 -8.65 5.64 -10.65
CA GLY A 49 -9.86 4.94 -11.07
C GLY A 49 -11.09 5.38 -10.30
N LEU A 50 -12.26 4.86 -10.68
CA LEU A 50 -13.56 5.22 -10.08
C LEU A 50 -13.65 4.87 -8.59
N ARG A 51 -14.58 5.49 -7.86
CA ARG A 51 -14.89 5.11 -6.47
C ARG A 51 -15.37 3.66 -6.42
N GLY A 52 -15.00 2.93 -5.38
CA GLY A 52 -15.45 1.54 -5.19
C GLY A 52 -14.64 0.48 -5.94
N VAL A 53 -13.69 0.84 -6.82
CA VAL A 53 -12.84 -0.15 -7.52
C VAL A 53 -11.73 -0.77 -6.65
N GLY A 54 -11.78 -0.60 -5.33
CA GLY A 54 -10.86 -1.21 -4.37
C GLY A 54 -9.39 -0.75 -4.48
N LYS A 55 -9.16 0.52 -4.79
CA LYS A 55 -7.81 1.13 -4.75
C LYS A 55 -7.19 1.04 -3.34
N THR A 56 -7.98 1.33 -2.31
CA THR A 56 -7.53 1.23 -0.91
C THR A 56 -7.20 -0.20 -0.51
N VAL A 57 -7.98 -1.18 -1.00
CA VAL A 57 -7.70 -2.61 -0.80
C VAL A 57 -6.33 -2.97 -1.39
N LEU A 58 -6.02 -2.50 -2.59
CA LEU A 58 -4.70 -2.72 -3.20
C LEU A 58 -3.56 -2.09 -2.40
N LEU A 59 -3.74 -0.86 -1.92
CA LEU A 59 -2.73 -0.21 -1.07
C LEU A 59 -2.51 -0.97 0.23
N ASN A 60 -3.57 -1.49 0.86
CA ASN A 60 -3.46 -2.33 2.05
C ASN A 60 -2.72 -3.64 1.75
N ARG A 61 -3.00 -4.30 0.62
CA ARG A 61 -2.26 -5.51 0.25
C ARG A 61 -0.77 -5.23 0.01
N ILE A 62 -0.43 -4.07 -0.56
CA ILE A 62 0.97 -3.66 -0.73
C ILE A 62 1.64 -3.41 0.62
N LEU A 63 0.92 -2.82 1.58
CA LEU A 63 1.41 -2.64 2.95
C LEU A 63 1.70 -3.99 3.61
N GLU A 64 0.78 -4.95 3.53
CA GLU A 64 0.99 -6.31 4.04
C GLU A 64 2.22 -6.97 3.43
N ILE A 65 2.39 -6.90 2.10
CA ILE A 65 3.57 -7.44 1.42
C ILE A 65 4.85 -6.77 1.93
N ALA A 66 4.83 -5.46 2.16
CA ALA A 66 5.99 -4.74 2.72
C ALA A 66 6.31 -5.20 4.14
N GLU A 67 5.30 -5.42 4.98
CA GLU A 67 5.47 -5.93 6.35
C GLU A 67 5.97 -7.39 6.37
N GLU A 68 5.45 -8.26 5.49
CA GLU A 68 5.94 -9.63 5.25
C GLU A 68 7.43 -9.64 4.89
N ARG A 69 7.91 -8.58 4.23
CA ARG A 69 9.32 -8.35 3.85
C ARG A 69 10.13 -7.61 4.92
N GLN A 70 9.57 -7.40 6.11
CA GLN A 70 10.20 -6.67 7.22
C GLN A 70 10.55 -5.21 6.90
N LEU A 71 9.92 -4.62 5.88
CA LEU A 71 10.06 -3.20 5.59
C LEU A 71 9.18 -2.39 6.54
N SER A 72 9.69 -1.26 6.99
CA SER A 72 8.88 -0.29 7.74
C SER A 72 8.04 0.54 6.78
N ALA A 73 6.74 0.27 6.73
CA ALA A 73 5.76 1.00 5.93
C ALA A 73 4.59 1.49 6.79
N HIS A 74 3.85 2.49 6.28
CA HIS A 74 2.66 3.02 6.94
C HIS A 74 1.64 3.54 5.94
N MET A 75 0.36 3.29 6.23
CA MET A 75 -0.76 3.86 5.47
C MET A 75 -1.10 5.25 6.03
N LEU A 76 -1.35 6.21 5.15
CA LEU A 76 -1.85 7.52 5.55
C LEU A 76 -2.96 7.97 4.59
N GLU A 77 -3.98 8.63 5.15
CA GLU A 77 -4.99 9.33 4.38
C GLU A 77 -4.62 10.82 4.31
N ALA A 78 -4.80 11.41 3.14
CA ALA A 78 -4.44 12.81 2.86
C ALA A 78 -5.67 13.63 2.45
N PRO A 79 -6.50 14.08 3.40
CA PRO A 79 -7.60 15.00 3.12
C PRO A 79 -7.06 16.38 2.72
N GLU A 80 -7.80 17.09 1.87
CA GLU A 80 -7.37 18.41 1.33
C GLU A 80 -7.25 19.50 2.40
N GLU A 81 -8.03 19.37 3.49
CA GLU A 81 -8.13 20.38 4.54
C GLU A 81 -6.96 20.38 5.54
N LYS A 82 -5.99 19.46 5.37
CA LYS A 82 -4.87 19.32 6.31
C LYS A 82 -3.52 19.48 5.61
N PRO A 83 -2.59 20.26 6.22
CA PRO A 83 -1.25 20.41 5.67
C PRO A 83 -0.48 19.08 5.77
N LEU A 84 0.22 18.71 4.70
CA LEU A 84 0.97 17.45 4.62
C LEU A 84 1.93 17.21 5.79
N PRO A 85 2.69 18.19 6.31
CA PRO A 85 3.55 17.97 7.47
C PRO A 85 2.79 17.47 8.72
N GLU A 86 1.58 17.98 8.97
CA GLU A 86 0.75 17.55 10.10
C GLU A 86 0.35 16.08 9.97
N LEU A 87 0.07 15.63 8.74
CA LEU A 87 -0.26 14.24 8.43
C LEU A 87 0.96 13.31 8.54
N LEU A 88 2.17 13.80 8.26
CA LEU A 88 3.39 13.00 8.21
C LEU A 88 4.09 12.84 9.57
N VAL A 89 3.99 13.81 10.46
CA VAL A 89 4.74 13.77 11.75
C VAL A 89 4.38 12.54 12.60
N PRO A 90 3.10 12.22 12.88
CA PRO A 90 2.76 11.04 13.67
C PRO A 90 3.28 9.70 13.09
N PRO A 91 3.08 9.38 11.79
CA PRO A 91 3.53 8.11 11.25
C PRO A 91 5.06 8.03 11.10
N LEU A 92 5.74 9.13 10.76
CA LEU A 92 7.20 9.16 10.71
C LEU A 92 7.80 8.90 12.09
N ARG A 93 7.26 9.52 13.14
CA ARG A 93 7.70 9.26 14.51
C ARG A 93 7.57 7.78 14.88
N LYS A 94 6.46 7.14 14.51
CA LYS A 94 6.24 5.70 14.73
C LYS A 94 7.24 4.82 13.97
N ILE A 95 7.56 5.17 12.71
CA ILE A 95 8.55 4.44 11.91
C ILE A 95 9.95 4.60 12.52
N LEU A 96 10.36 5.83 12.84
CA LEU A 96 11.68 6.11 13.40
C LEU A 96 11.90 5.36 14.73
N PHE A 97 10.90 5.30 15.62
CA PHE A 97 11.04 4.53 16.86
C PHE A 97 11.20 3.02 16.62
N ARG A 98 10.47 2.43 15.66
CA ARG A 98 10.66 1.02 15.31
C ARG A 98 12.08 0.75 14.80
N LEU A 99 12.61 1.64 13.95
CA LEU A 99 13.96 1.50 13.40
C LEU A 99 15.05 1.63 14.47
N VAL A 100 14.86 2.49 15.48
CA VAL A 100 15.79 2.59 16.61
C VAL A 100 15.68 1.34 17.50
N ALA A 101 14.48 0.86 17.80
CA ALA A 101 14.28 -0.32 18.65
C ALA A 101 14.83 -1.62 18.03
N CYS A 102 14.81 -1.77 16.71
CA CYS A 102 15.38 -2.93 16.01
C CYS A 102 16.92 -2.95 15.96
N ARG A 103 17.62 -1.89 16.41
CA ARG A 103 19.09 -1.82 16.42
C ARG A 103 19.73 -2.26 17.75
N ALA A 104 18.95 -2.80 18.69
CA ALA A 104 19.41 -3.40 19.95
C ALA A 104 19.26 -4.92 19.89
#